data_AF-A0A2D8AGH2-F1
#
_entry.id   AF-A0A2D8AGH2-F1
#
_cell.length_a   1.000
_cell.length_b   1.000
_cell.length_c   1.000
_cell.angle_alpha   90.00
_cell.angle_beta   90.00
_cell.angle_gamma   90.00
#
_symmetry.space_group_name_H-M   'P 1'
#
loop_
_entity.id
_entity.type
_entity.pdbx_description
1 polymer ?
#
loop_
_entity_poly.entity_id
_entity_poly.type
_entity_poly.pdbx_seq_one_letter_code
_entity_poly.pdbx_strand_id
1 'polypeptide(L)'
;MIIDCHGHYTTTPPGVGAWRDAQKEAVAANPDHVSKKTPMAVTDDEIRESIASNQLKVQQERGTDVTVFSPRASWMGHHVGNATTSQAWTEHCNDLIRRVCDMFPQNFVPVCQLPQSPQTPIESSIAELRRCVEHMGFIGCNLNPDPSGGYWKDRPLGDRYWYPFYETMCELDVPAMIHVSGACHPAMHTTSSYYLGADTTAFVHFMMSDVFTDFP
;
A
#
# COMPACT_ATOMS: atom_id res chain seq x y z
N MET A 1 -16.87 -2.48 20.42
CA MET A 1 -16.03 -2.79 19.25
C MET A 1 -14.81 -1.88 19.30
N ILE A 2 -13.61 -2.45 19.35
CA ILE A 2 -12.32 -1.79 19.33
C ILE A 2 -11.69 -2.08 17.96
N ILE A 3 -11.58 -1.05 17.14
CA ILE A 3 -11.06 -1.15 15.77
C ILE A 3 -9.66 -0.54 15.75
N ASP A 4 -8.67 -1.33 15.35
CA ASP A 4 -7.33 -0.85 15.02
C ASP A 4 -7.31 -0.43 13.54
N CYS A 5 -7.25 0.87 13.27
CA CYS A 5 -7.32 1.39 11.91
C CYS A 5 -6.02 1.24 11.10
N HIS A 6 -4.93 0.76 11.70
CA HIS A 6 -3.61 0.77 11.05
C HIS A 6 -2.83 -0.53 11.31
N GLY A 7 -3.11 -1.54 10.50
CA GLY A 7 -2.35 -2.79 10.47
C GLY A 7 -1.72 -3.09 9.10
N HIS A 8 -0.52 -3.68 9.13
CA HIS A 8 0.15 -4.18 7.93
C HIS A 8 0.56 -5.66 8.08
N TYR A 9 0.55 -6.39 6.97
CA TYR A 9 1.02 -7.78 6.93
C TYR A 9 2.56 -7.85 6.90
N THR A 10 3.19 -7.71 8.07
CA THR A 10 4.65 -7.59 8.21
C THR A 10 5.41 -8.91 8.23
N THR A 11 4.72 -10.01 8.54
CA THR A 11 5.27 -11.36 8.78
C THR A 11 4.81 -12.34 7.71
N THR A 12 4.88 -11.94 6.44
CA THR A 12 4.42 -12.75 5.30
C THR A 12 5.22 -14.05 5.12
N PRO A 13 4.63 -15.10 4.51
CA PRO A 13 5.36 -16.30 4.13
C PRO A 13 6.60 -16.03 3.25
N PRO A 14 7.65 -16.89 3.33
CA PRO A 14 8.92 -16.67 2.62
C PRO A 14 8.79 -16.51 1.10
N GLY A 15 7.80 -17.17 0.48
CA GLY A 15 7.55 -17.08 -0.96
C GLY A 15 7.23 -15.66 -1.45
N VAL A 16 6.71 -14.79 -0.58
CA VAL A 16 6.48 -13.36 -0.88
C VAL A 16 7.81 -12.64 -1.09
N GLY A 17 8.77 -12.86 -0.19
CA GLY A 17 10.11 -12.29 -0.27
C GLY A 17 10.87 -12.82 -1.49
N ALA A 18 10.86 -14.14 -1.71
CA ALA A 18 11.53 -14.77 -2.84
C ALA A 18 11.05 -14.22 -4.20
N TRP A 19 9.73 -14.04 -4.38
CA TRP A 19 9.19 -13.45 -5.60
C TRP A 19 9.64 -12.00 -5.78
N ARG A 20 9.57 -11.19 -4.71
CA ARG A 20 9.96 -9.77 -4.75
C ARG A 20 11.46 -9.60 -5.02
N ASP A 21 12.30 -10.46 -4.47
CA ASP A 21 13.75 -10.44 -4.70
C ASP A 21 14.07 -10.77 -6.16
N ALA A 22 13.48 -11.83 -6.72
CA ALA A 22 13.64 -12.17 -8.14
C ALA A 22 13.16 -11.03 -9.08
N GLN A 23 12.05 -10.36 -8.74
CA GLN A 23 11.58 -9.21 -9.50
C GLN A 23 12.59 -8.04 -9.46
N LYS A 24 13.14 -7.74 -8.28
CA LYS A 24 14.17 -6.69 -8.10
C LYS A 24 15.44 -7.01 -8.89
N GLU A 25 15.87 -8.26 -8.90
CA GLU A 25 17.02 -8.71 -9.69
C GLU A 25 16.78 -8.52 -11.19
N ALA A 26 15.58 -8.87 -11.69
CA ALA A 26 15.23 -8.68 -13.10
C ALA A 26 15.25 -7.20 -13.52
N VAL A 27 14.72 -6.32 -12.66
CA VAL A 27 14.76 -4.86 -12.88
C VAL A 27 16.17 -4.29 -12.77
N ALA A 28 16.98 -4.78 -11.83
CA ALA A 28 18.37 -4.35 -11.69
C ALA A 28 19.22 -4.75 -12.91
N ALA A 29 18.95 -5.92 -13.49
CA ALA A 29 19.59 -6.39 -14.72
C ALA A 29 19.10 -5.64 -15.97
N ASN A 30 17.83 -5.22 -15.99
CA ASN A 30 17.23 -4.44 -17.07
C ASN A 30 16.18 -3.46 -16.51
N PRO A 31 16.46 -2.15 -16.44
CA PRO A 31 15.51 -1.16 -15.94
C PRO A 31 14.17 -1.10 -16.70
N ASP A 32 14.19 -1.49 -17.98
CA ASP A 32 13.01 -1.55 -18.84
C ASP A 32 12.31 -2.93 -18.79
N HIS A 33 12.68 -3.79 -17.83
CA HIS A 33 12.05 -5.09 -17.65
C HIS A 33 10.53 -4.93 -17.43
N VAL A 34 9.75 -5.65 -18.25
CA VAL A 34 8.30 -5.72 -18.13
C VAL A 34 7.94 -6.81 -17.13
N SER A 35 7.63 -6.41 -15.90
CA SER A 35 7.21 -7.34 -14.85
C SER A 35 5.86 -7.95 -15.19
N LYS A 36 5.73 -9.26 -14.99
CA LYS A 36 4.47 -9.99 -15.10
C LYS A 36 4.14 -10.61 -13.76
N LYS A 37 2.85 -10.66 -13.41
CA LYS A 37 2.33 -11.31 -12.21
C LYS A 37 2.37 -12.84 -12.34
N THR A 38 3.55 -13.41 -12.21
CA THR A 38 3.75 -14.87 -12.20
C THR A 38 3.27 -15.46 -10.86
N PRO A 39 2.87 -16.75 -10.79
CA PRO A 39 2.41 -17.33 -9.53
C PRO A 39 3.42 -17.15 -8.40
N MET A 40 2.93 -16.66 -7.26
CA MET A 40 3.70 -16.54 -6.02
C MET A 40 3.52 -17.83 -5.22
N ALA A 41 4.63 -18.47 -4.84
CA ALA A 41 4.62 -19.73 -4.11
C ALA A 41 4.27 -19.50 -2.63
N VAL A 42 2.97 -19.32 -2.34
CA VAL A 42 2.44 -19.09 -0.99
C VAL A 42 1.13 -19.86 -0.81
N THR A 43 1.14 -20.83 0.08
CA THR A 43 -0.03 -21.67 0.43
C THR A 43 -0.92 -20.96 1.46
N ASP A 44 -2.18 -21.41 1.55
CA ASP A 44 -3.11 -20.90 2.56
C ASP A 44 -2.68 -21.25 3.99
N ASP A 45 -2.05 -22.42 4.19
CA ASP A 45 -1.61 -22.84 5.52
C ASP A 45 -0.45 -21.98 6.04
N GLU A 46 0.49 -21.60 5.17
CA GLU A 46 1.54 -20.63 5.52
C GLU A 46 0.96 -19.25 5.89
N ILE A 47 -0.12 -18.82 5.21
CA ILE A 47 -0.83 -17.57 5.56
C ILE A 47 -1.48 -17.70 6.93
N ARG A 48 -2.21 -18.79 7.18
CA ARG A 48 -2.87 -19.03 8.48
C ARG A 48 -1.85 -19.06 9.61
N GLU A 49 -0.76 -19.80 9.45
CA GLU A 49 0.29 -19.92 10.46
C GLU A 49 0.91 -18.55 10.77
N SER A 50 1.29 -17.79 9.74
CA SER A 50 1.90 -16.48 9.95
C SER A 50 0.97 -15.46 10.60
N ILE A 51 -0.33 -15.46 10.28
CA ILE A 51 -1.32 -14.58 10.94
C ILE A 51 -1.60 -15.03 12.38
N ALA A 52 -1.82 -16.34 12.58
CA ALA A 52 -2.16 -16.90 13.90
C ALA A 52 -1.04 -16.70 14.92
N SER A 53 0.21 -16.88 14.50
CA SER A 53 1.39 -16.72 15.37
C SER A 53 1.77 -15.26 15.66
N ASN A 54 1.22 -14.30 14.91
CA ASN A 54 1.57 -12.88 15.01
C ASN A 54 0.34 -12.00 15.26
N GLN A 55 -0.28 -11.45 14.20
CA GLN A 55 -1.28 -10.40 14.32
C GLN A 55 -2.51 -10.84 15.11
N LEU A 56 -3.02 -12.05 14.86
CA LEU A 56 -4.19 -12.57 15.57
C LEU A 56 -3.90 -12.82 17.05
N LYS A 57 -2.73 -13.37 17.38
CA LYS A 57 -2.29 -13.55 18.77
C LYS A 57 -2.23 -12.21 19.50
N VAL A 58 -1.61 -11.20 18.90
CA VAL A 58 -1.48 -9.86 19.52
C VAL A 58 -2.84 -9.17 19.64
N GLN A 59 -3.72 -9.33 18.65
CA GLN A 59 -5.11 -8.83 18.71
C GLN A 59 -5.85 -9.42 19.92
N GLN A 60 -5.75 -10.75 20.13
CA GLN A 60 -6.34 -11.43 21.29
C GLN A 60 -5.73 -10.98 22.62
N GLU A 61 -4.40 -10.87 22.71
CA GLU A 61 -3.69 -10.43 23.91
C GLU A 61 -4.01 -8.98 24.30
N ARG A 62 -4.26 -8.11 23.30
CA ARG A 62 -4.57 -6.69 23.50
C ARG A 62 -6.08 -6.39 23.58
N GLY A 63 -6.92 -7.35 23.21
CA GLY A 63 -8.38 -7.21 23.22
C GLY A 63 -8.93 -6.31 22.11
N THR A 64 -8.27 -6.21 20.95
CA THR A 64 -8.85 -5.54 19.77
C THR A 64 -9.80 -6.49 19.04
N ASP A 65 -10.88 -5.97 18.46
CA ASP A 65 -11.90 -6.79 17.77
C ASP A 65 -11.55 -6.98 16.29
N VAL A 66 -11.19 -5.87 15.61
CA VAL A 66 -10.94 -5.84 14.16
C VAL A 66 -9.74 -4.96 13.86
N THR A 67 -8.95 -5.35 12.87
CA THR A 67 -7.85 -4.55 12.33
C THR A 67 -8.10 -4.24 10.85
N VAL A 68 -8.02 -2.95 10.48
CA VAL A 68 -7.93 -2.53 9.08
C VAL A 68 -6.53 -2.89 8.58
N PHE A 69 -6.47 -3.75 7.57
CA PHE A 69 -5.27 -4.52 7.24
C PHE A 69 -4.85 -4.29 5.79
N SER A 70 -3.59 -3.94 5.60
CA SER A 70 -3.04 -3.58 4.29
C SER A 70 -1.64 -4.18 4.04
N PRO A 71 -1.10 -4.11 2.82
CA PRO A 71 0.25 -4.59 2.54
C PRO A 71 1.32 -3.92 3.41
N ARG A 72 2.47 -4.58 3.58
CA ARG A 72 3.62 -4.06 4.32
C ARG A 72 4.14 -2.75 3.73
N ALA A 73 3.95 -1.64 4.45
CA ALA A 73 4.37 -0.31 4.02
C ALA A 73 5.83 -0.20 3.59
N SER A 74 6.77 -0.74 4.38
CA SER A 74 8.21 -0.66 4.04
C SER A 74 8.59 -1.40 2.77
N TRP A 75 7.72 -2.30 2.26
CA TRP A 75 7.97 -3.14 1.09
C TRP A 75 7.11 -2.76 -0.13
N MET A 76 6.24 -1.75 -0.05
CA MET A 76 5.49 -1.25 -1.22
C MET A 76 6.47 -0.85 -2.34
N GLY A 77 7.54 -0.16 -1.96
CA GLY A 77 8.76 -0.01 -2.77
C GLY A 77 8.55 0.69 -4.11
N HIS A 78 7.71 1.72 -4.16
CA HIS A 78 7.37 2.47 -5.38
C HIS A 78 8.58 3.05 -6.13
N HIS A 79 9.69 3.32 -5.43
CA HIS A 79 10.94 3.82 -6.02
C HIS A 79 11.75 2.73 -6.76
N VAL A 80 11.29 1.48 -6.75
CA VAL A 80 11.98 0.33 -7.33
C VAL A 80 11.34 -0.05 -8.66
N GLY A 81 12.09 0.11 -9.75
CA GLY A 81 11.68 -0.29 -11.09
C GLY A 81 10.77 0.71 -11.77
N ASN A 82 9.77 0.21 -12.48
CA ASN A 82 8.90 0.99 -13.35
C ASN A 82 7.41 0.68 -13.08
N ALA A 83 6.51 1.29 -13.86
CA ALA A 83 5.06 1.13 -13.72
C ALA A 83 4.62 -0.35 -13.70
N THR A 84 5.22 -1.20 -14.54
CA THR A 84 4.87 -2.63 -14.58
C THR A 84 5.37 -3.37 -13.34
N THR A 85 6.51 -2.95 -12.80
CA THR A 85 7.06 -3.47 -11.53
C THR A 85 6.10 -3.18 -10.38
N SER A 86 5.65 -1.93 -10.25
CA SER A 86 4.69 -1.53 -9.21
C SER A 86 3.33 -2.20 -9.39
N GLN A 87 2.83 -2.33 -10.63
CA GLN A 87 1.55 -2.99 -10.91
C GLN A 87 1.56 -4.44 -10.45
N ALA A 88 2.50 -5.25 -10.96
CA ALA A 88 2.55 -6.68 -10.65
C ALA A 88 2.75 -6.94 -9.15
N TRP A 89 3.59 -6.12 -8.49
CA TRP A 89 3.81 -6.23 -7.05
C TRP A 89 2.58 -5.83 -6.23
N THR A 90 1.94 -4.73 -6.62
CA THR A 90 0.75 -4.23 -5.94
C THR A 90 -0.37 -5.24 -5.94
N GLU A 91 -0.68 -5.78 -7.12
CA GLU A 91 -1.72 -6.78 -7.27
C GLU A 91 -1.44 -8.03 -6.42
N HIS A 92 -0.19 -8.49 -6.37
CA HIS A 92 0.19 -9.62 -5.52
C HIS A 92 -0.08 -9.37 -4.04
N CYS A 93 0.32 -8.23 -3.50
CA CYS A 93 0.10 -7.98 -2.08
C CYS A 93 -1.38 -7.73 -1.77
N ASN A 94 -2.13 -7.06 -2.65
CA ASN A 94 -3.56 -6.82 -2.45
C ASN A 94 -4.33 -8.16 -2.50
N ASP A 95 -4.00 -9.07 -3.41
CA ASP A 95 -4.58 -10.43 -3.42
C ASP A 95 -4.23 -11.21 -2.14
N LEU A 96 -3.02 -11.04 -1.61
CA LEU A 96 -2.61 -11.66 -0.35
C LEU A 96 -3.42 -11.11 0.83
N ILE A 97 -3.65 -9.80 0.90
CA ILE A 97 -4.49 -9.18 1.93
C ILE A 97 -5.93 -9.68 1.83
N ARG A 98 -6.46 -9.82 0.61
CA ARG A 98 -7.80 -10.39 0.41
C ARG A 98 -7.87 -11.82 0.96
N ARG A 99 -6.89 -12.67 0.63
CA ARG A 99 -6.81 -14.05 1.15
C ARG A 99 -6.78 -14.09 2.69
N VAL A 100 -6.04 -13.18 3.33
CA VAL A 100 -6.05 -13.06 4.80
C VAL A 100 -7.44 -12.73 5.31
N CYS A 101 -8.10 -11.72 4.74
CA CYS A 101 -9.44 -11.30 5.17
C CYS A 101 -10.50 -12.38 4.92
N ASP A 102 -10.35 -13.21 3.89
CA ASP A 102 -11.23 -14.36 3.65
C ASP A 102 -11.05 -15.47 4.69
N MET A 103 -9.81 -15.72 5.12
CA MET A 103 -9.51 -16.72 6.15
C MET A 103 -9.89 -16.27 7.56
N PHE A 104 -9.86 -14.97 7.81
CA PHE A 104 -10.08 -14.35 9.12
C PHE A 104 -11.06 -13.17 9.06
N PRO A 105 -12.29 -13.39 8.55
CA PRO A 105 -13.22 -12.30 8.20
C PRO A 105 -13.79 -11.56 9.42
N GLN A 106 -13.65 -12.12 10.61
CA GLN A 106 -14.07 -11.47 11.87
C GLN A 106 -12.98 -10.59 12.46
N ASN A 107 -11.75 -10.65 11.95
CA ASN A 107 -10.56 -10.08 12.57
C ASN A 107 -9.89 -9.02 11.70
N PHE A 108 -10.03 -9.10 10.37
CA PHE A 108 -9.36 -8.20 9.43
C PHE A 108 -10.30 -7.69 8.35
N VAL A 109 -10.12 -6.41 7.99
CA VAL A 109 -10.85 -5.73 6.91
C VAL A 109 -9.85 -5.12 5.92
N PRO A 110 -9.99 -5.34 4.60
CA PRO A 110 -8.91 -5.06 3.67
C PRO A 110 -8.81 -3.58 3.23
N VAL A 111 -7.58 -3.06 3.19
CA VAL A 111 -7.17 -1.76 2.60
C VAL A 111 -6.01 -1.99 1.62
N CYS A 112 -6.06 -1.36 0.45
CA CYS A 112 -5.14 -1.67 -0.65
C CYS A 112 -3.93 -0.75 -0.66
N GLN A 113 -2.81 -1.22 -1.18
CA GLN A 113 -1.76 -0.32 -1.69
C GLN A 113 -2.06 0.01 -3.16
N LEU A 114 -1.46 1.09 -3.66
CA LEU A 114 -1.63 1.54 -5.05
C LEU A 114 -0.34 1.29 -5.87
N PRO A 115 -0.45 1.00 -7.18
CA PRO A 115 0.68 0.75 -8.09
C PRO A 115 1.39 2.04 -8.51
N GLN A 116 1.69 2.91 -7.55
CA GLN A 116 2.44 4.14 -7.79
C GLN A 116 3.92 3.81 -8.12
N SER A 117 4.49 4.57 -9.04
CA SER A 117 5.93 4.68 -9.28
C SER A 117 6.23 6.12 -9.75
N PRO A 118 7.47 6.60 -9.64
CA PRO A 118 7.85 7.88 -10.24
C PRO A 118 7.41 7.98 -11.70
N GLN A 119 6.80 9.10 -12.09
CA GLN A 119 6.37 9.40 -13.47
C GLN A 119 5.30 8.43 -14.04
N THR A 120 4.64 7.64 -13.19
CA THR A 120 3.53 6.78 -13.61
C THR A 120 2.21 7.56 -13.55
N PRO A 121 1.35 7.48 -14.59
CA PRO A 121 0.05 8.14 -14.57
C PRO A 121 -0.85 7.65 -13.43
N ILE A 122 -1.72 8.53 -12.92
CA ILE A 122 -2.59 8.23 -11.77
C ILE A 122 -3.65 7.17 -12.09
N GLU A 123 -3.94 6.96 -13.37
CA GLU A 123 -4.94 6.04 -13.91
C GLU A 123 -4.67 4.58 -13.50
N SER A 124 -3.40 4.17 -13.36
CA SER A 124 -3.07 2.83 -12.84
C SER A 124 -3.54 2.66 -11.39
N SER A 125 -3.44 3.72 -10.59
CA SER A 125 -3.87 3.73 -9.20
C SER A 125 -5.39 3.76 -9.09
N ILE A 126 -6.08 4.50 -9.96
CA ILE A 126 -7.54 4.49 -10.09
C ILE A 126 -8.03 3.07 -10.45
N ALA A 127 -7.40 2.42 -11.43
CA ALA A 127 -7.77 1.07 -11.86
C ALA A 127 -7.62 0.05 -10.73
N GLU A 128 -6.52 0.10 -9.97
CA GLU A 128 -6.32 -0.79 -8.83
C GLU A 128 -7.29 -0.49 -7.68
N LEU A 129 -7.57 0.78 -7.38
CA LEU A 129 -8.55 1.15 -6.36
C LEU A 129 -9.92 0.54 -6.68
N ARG A 130 -10.40 0.70 -7.92
CA ARG A 130 -11.66 0.10 -8.37
C ARG A 130 -11.63 -1.41 -8.27
N ARG A 131 -10.57 -2.07 -8.75
CA ARG A 131 -10.42 -3.53 -8.64
C ARG A 131 -10.55 -4.00 -7.19
N CYS A 132 -9.87 -3.32 -6.27
CA CYS A 132 -9.89 -3.67 -4.86
C CYS A 132 -11.26 -3.42 -4.21
N VAL A 133 -11.88 -2.26 -4.44
CA VAL A 133 -13.15 -1.89 -3.80
C VAL A 133 -14.31 -2.67 -4.42
N GLU A 134 -14.50 -2.57 -5.73
CA GLU A 134 -15.67 -3.09 -6.45
C GLU A 134 -15.68 -4.62 -6.55
N HIS A 135 -14.50 -5.26 -6.62
CA HIS A 135 -14.41 -6.71 -6.84
C HIS A 135 -13.87 -7.50 -5.65
N MET A 136 -13.20 -6.83 -4.71
CA MET A 136 -12.53 -7.50 -3.59
C MET A 136 -12.96 -6.97 -2.22
N GLY A 137 -13.92 -6.03 -2.16
CA GLY A 137 -14.52 -5.57 -0.90
C GLY A 137 -13.56 -4.79 0.00
N PHE A 138 -12.56 -4.13 -0.59
CA PHE A 138 -11.66 -3.22 0.13
C PHE A 138 -12.41 -1.94 0.53
N ILE A 139 -12.05 -1.38 1.68
CA ILE A 139 -12.74 -0.23 2.27
C ILE A 139 -11.92 1.06 2.20
N GLY A 140 -10.78 1.05 1.52
CA GLY A 140 -9.83 2.16 1.54
C GLY A 140 -8.51 1.82 0.86
N CYS A 141 -7.64 2.81 0.78
CA CYS A 141 -6.31 2.66 0.20
C CYS A 141 -5.22 3.35 1.03
N ASN A 142 -3.98 2.96 0.79
CA ASN A 142 -2.79 3.69 1.22
C ASN A 142 -2.30 4.52 0.02
N LEU A 143 -2.31 5.85 0.15
CA LEU A 143 -1.88 6.80 -0.87
C LEU A 143 -0.49 7.32 -0.51
N ASN A 144 0.48 7.09 -1.39
CA ASN A 144 1.85 7.53 -1.17
C ASN A 144 2.07 8.96 -1.72
N PRO A 145 2.45 9.94 -0.87
CA PRO A 145 2.69 11.32 -1.30
C PRO A 145 4.08 11.53 -1.94
N ASP A 146 4.99 10.56 -1.81
CA ASP A 146 6.33 10.60 -2.41
C ASP A 146 6.77 9.21 -2.92
N PRO A 147 6.31 8.82 -4.12
CA PRO A 147 6.74 7.58 -4.78
C PRO A 147 8.25 7.51 -5.04
N SER A 148 8.99 8.62 -4.95
CA SER A 148 10.44 8.65 -5.15
C SER A 148 11.25 8.07 -4.00
N GLY A 149 10.64 7.88 -2.81
CA GLY A 149 11.28 7.22 -1.67
C GLY A 149 12.23 8.11 -0.86
N GLY A 150 11.88 9.39 -0.66
CA GLY A 150 12.62 10.31 0.21
C GLY A 150 13.30 11.47 -0.53
N TYR A 151 13.00 11.66 -1.82
CA TYR A 151 13.49 12.82 -2.59
C TYR A 151 12.41 13.87 -2.85
N TRP A 152 11.14 13.59 -2.53
CA TRP A 152 10.02 14.54 -2.71
C TRP A 152 9.95 15.12 -4.12
N LYS A 153 10.05 14.25 -5.13
CA LYS A 153 10.06 14.63 -6.56
C LYS A 153 8.67 14.71 -7.19
N ASP A 154 7.64 14.30 -6.46
CA ASP A 154 6.26 14.30 -6.93
C ASP A 154 5.52 15.59 -6.56
N ARG A 155 4.27 15.71 -7.02
CA ARG A 155 3.44 16.91 -6.81
C ARG A 155 2.84 16.92 -5.40
N PRO A 156 2.67 18.09 -4.77
CA PRO A 156 2.00 18.19 -3.48
C PRO A 156 0.57 17.66 -3.58
N LEU A 157 0.00 17.18 -2.46
CA LEU A 157 -1.33 16.56 -2.43
C LEU A 157 -2.46 17.55 -2.79
N GLY A 158 -2.19 18.85 -2.77
CA GLY A 158 -3.12 19.87 -3.27
C GLY A 158 -3.14 20.06 -4.79
N ASP A 159 -2.24 19.43 -5.54
CA ASP A 159 -2.14 19.61 -7.00
C ASP A 159 -3.29 18.92 -7.73
N ARG A 160 -3.78 19.54 -8.82
CA ARG A 160 -4.86 19.00 -9.66
C ARG A 160 -4.53 17.66 -10.31
N TYR A 161 -3.26 17.26 -10.33
CA TYR A 161 -2.84 15.90 -10.66
C TYR A 161 -3.61 14.82 -9.90
N TRP A 162 -3.88 15.04 -8.62
CA TRP A 162 -4.52 14.06 -7.75
C TRP A 162 -6.05 14.05 -7.87
N TYR A 163 -6.65 15.06 -8.51
CA TYR A 163 -8.10 15.24 -8.53
C TYR A 163 -8.85 14.06 -9.16
N PRO A 164 -8.41 13.46 -10.29
CA PRO A 164 -9.06 12.26 -10.82
C PRO A 164 -9.10 11.09 -9.81
N PHE A 165 -8.08 10.99 -8.96
CA PHE A 165 -8.05 9.99 -7.89
C PHE A 165 -9.00 10.34 -6.75
N TYR A 166 -9.05 11.61 -6.33
CA TYR A 166 -10.00 12.08 -5.31
C TYR A 166 -11.46 11.96 -5.75
N GLU A 167 -11.77 12.29 -7.00
CA GLU A 167 -13.08 12.05 -7.62
C GLU A 167 -13.47 10.57 -7.51
N THR A 168 -12.53 9.66 -7.80
CA THR A 168 -12.76 8.22 -7.68
C THR A 168 -12.95 7.79 -6.22
N MET A 169 -12.19 8.34 -5.28
CA MET A 169 -12.36 8.05 -3.85
C MET A 169 -13.73 8.47 -3.34
N CYS A 170 -14.21 9.66 -3.74
CA CYS A 170 -15.55 10.15 -3.41
C CYS A 170 -16.65 9.29 -4.07
N GLU A 171 -16.47 8.89 -5.34
CA GLU A 171 -17.42 8.01 -6.04
C GLU A 171 -17.56 6.66 -5.35
N LEU A 172 -16.43 6.07 -4.93
CA LEU A 172 -16.38 4.77 -4.27
C LEU A 172 -16.68 4.83 -2.76
N ASP A 173 -16.79 6.03 -2.19
CA ASP A 173 -16.95 6.29 -0.75
C ASP A 173 -15.87 5.59 0.11
N VAL A 174 -14.60 5.82 -0.23
CA VAL A 174 -13.47 5.21 0.46
C VAL A 174 -12.39 6.23 0.87
N PRO A 175 -11.87 6.15 2.12
CA PRO A 175 -10.77 7.00 2.55
C PRO A 175 -9.40 6.52 2.02
N ALA A 176 -8.43 7.43 2.10
CA ALA A 176 -7.02 7.11 1.92
C ALA A 176 -6.24 7.40 3.21
N MET A 177 -5.42 6.44 3.64
CA MET A 177 -4.35 6.69 4.58
C MET A 177 -3.16 7.25 3.81
N ILE A 178 -2.70 8.45 4.15
CA ILE A 178 -1.46 8.97 3.57
C ILE A 178 -0.29 8.21 4.17
N HIS A 179 0.46 7.50 3.32
CA HIS A 179 1.48 6.58 3.81
C HIS A 179 2.64 6.45 2.81
N VAL A 180 3.86 6.79 3.24
CA VAL A 180 5.07 6.55 2.46
C VAL A 180 5.58 5.10 2.64
N SER A 181 6.62 4.75 1.88
CA SER A 181 7.23 3.40 1.86
C SER A 181 8.68 3.44 2.37
N GLY A 182 9.46 2.38 2.17
CA GLY A 182 10.92 2.38 2.35
C GLY A 182 11.60 3.62 1.76
N ALA A 183 12.47 4.26 2.54
CA ALA A 183 13.32 5.35 2.11
C ALA A 183 14.57 4.82 1.39
N CYS A 184 14.94 5.44 0.27
CA CYS A 184 16.20 5.19 -0.44
C CYS A 184 17.18 6.39 -0.37
N HIS A 185 16.79 7.45 0.34
CA HIS A 185 17.68 8.59 0.61
C HIS A 185 18.59 8.30 1.82
N PRO A 186 19.93 8.42 1.71
CA PRO A 186 20.87 8.00 2.75
C PRO A 186 20.76 8.79 4.06
N ALA A 187 20.27 10.03 4.01
CA ALA A 187 20.04 10.85 5.20
C ALA A 187 18.71 10.53 5.94
N MET A 188 17.90 9.60 5.43
CA MET A 188 16.60 9.28 6.01
C MET A 188 16.53 7.82 6.47
N HIS A 189 16.05 7.62 7.69
CA HIS A 189 15.63 6.30 8.16
C HIS A 189 14.14 6.11 7.86
N THR A 190 13.77 4.95 7.32
CA THR A 190 12.41 4.68 6.81
C THR A 190 11.33 5.02 7.83
N THR A 191 11.33 4.36 9.00
CA THR A 191 10.19 4.44 9.93
C THR A 191 10.29 5.55 10.96
N SER A 192 11.46 6.15 11.16
CA SER A 192 11.70 7.11 12.25
C SER A 192 11.98 8.53 11.79
N SER A 193 12.26 8.76 10.50
CA SER A 193 12.34 10.11 9.96
C SER A 193 11.50 10.30 8.71
N TYR A 194 11.56 9.36 7.75
CA TYR A 194 10.79 9.53 6.51
C TYR A 194 9.27 9.47 6.75
N TYR A 195 8.80 8.51 7.55
CA TYR A 195 7.37 8.39 7.89
C TYR A 195 6.85 9.65 8.58
N LEU A 196 7.46 10.03 9.71
CA LEU A 196 7.05 11.21 10.49
C LEU A 196 7.15 12.52 9.69
N GLY A 197 8.20 12.65 8.88
CA GLY A 197 8.37 13.80 7.99
C GLY A 197 7.30 13.86 6.91
N ALA A 198 6.89 12.70 6.39
CA ALA A 198 5.82 12.62 5.39
C ALA A 198 4.45 12.94 5.98
N ASP A 199 4.15 12.46 7.19
CA ASP A 199 2.90 12.78 7.89
C ASP A 199 2.73 14.30 8.03
N THR A 200 3.80 14.96 8.50
CA THR A 200 3.81 16.43 8.68
C THR A 200 3.69 17.15 7.34
N THR A 201 4.45 16.70 6.33
CA THR A 201 4.43 17.32 5.00
C THR A 201 3.06 17.20 4.34
N ALA A 202 2.43 16.04 4.43
CA ALA A 202 1.11 15.80 3.86
C ALA A 202 0.03 16.66 4.53
N PHE A 203 0.07 16.78 5.86
CA PHE A 203 -0.83 17.68 6.57
C PHE A 203 -0.70 19.12 6.07
N VAL A 204 0.54 19.61 5.92
CA VAL A 204 0.80 20.97 5.41
C VAL A 204 0.34 21.12 3.96
N HIS A 205 0.53 20.11 3.10
CA HIS A 205 0.01 20.14 1.72
C HIS A 205 -1.50 20.38 1.69
N PHE A 206 -2.26 19.62 2.49
CA PHE A 206 -3.71 19.78 2.51
C PHE A 206 -4.15 21.09 3.15
N MET A 207 -3.53 21.49 4.27
CA MET A 207 -3.83 22.75 4.97
C MET A 207 -3.65 23.98 4.06
N MET A 208 -2.72 23.91 3.11
CA MET A 208 -2.40 25.00 2.18
C MET A 208 -3.08 24.83 0.81
N SER A 209 -4.09 23.96 0.71
CA SER A 209 -4.80 23.65 -0.54
C SER A 209 -6.31 23.81 -0.42
N ASP A 210 -7.00 23.78 -1.55
CA ASP A 210 -8.47 23.82 -1.64
C ASP A 210 -9.11 22.43 -1.76
N VAL A 211 -8.35 21.33 -1.55
CA VAL A 211 -8.84 19.96 -1.78
C VAL A 211 -10.14 19.67 -1.04
N PHE A 212 -10.24 20.03 0.24
CA PHE A 212 -11.47 19.78 1.02
C PHE A 212 -12.59 20.81 0.78
N THR A 213 -12.31 21.89 0.04
CA THR A 213 -13.35 22.77 -0.50
C THR A 213 -13.95 22.16 -1.77
N ASP A 214 -13.10 21.58 -2.62
CA ASP A 214 -13.49 20.94 -3.88
C ASP A 214 -14.10 19.54 -3.67
N PHE A 215 -13.66 18.82 -2.64
CA PHE A 215 -14.11 17.47 -2.24
C PHE A 215 -14.53 17.47 -0.75
N PRO A 216 -15.73 18.00 -0.44
CA PRO A 216 -16.22 18.13 0.93
C PRO A 216 -16.69 16.82 1.56
#